data_AF-A0A1M6YH63-F1
#
_entry.id   AF-A0A1M6YH63-F1
#
_cell.length_a   1.000
_cell.length_b   1.000
_cell.length_c   1.000
_cell.angle_alpha   90.00
_cell.angle_beta   90.00
_cell.angle_gamma   90.00
#
_symmetry.space_group_name_H-M   'P 1'
#
loop_
_entity.id
_entity.type
_entity.pdbx_description
1 polymer ?
#
loop_
_entity_poly.entity_id
_entity_poly.type
_entity_poly.pdbx_seq_one_letter_code
_entity_poly.pdbx_strand_id
1 'polypeptide(L)'
;MSNNDLLETSQKKSNDIVFKIIVPLLGLLFVVINPLSLFAISALLGILLYIIVFRKTIFSKLFLFSLAAIYTVILFIYSVSPKIQYMEFITTHPHWVEVDGNSFRVNVNWQGSKNRRSVADITYQYRINHKFINASEKNVLKNNAYSIFWNSKKEKNESNQKLKKRVESYIQKKNFKILKNPDSEESRLFIPLDNVLFSNSFGIQFLVTISKIMLIPFFCFLILFFWKDNHIKNSK
;
A
#
# COMPACT_ATOMS: atom_id res chain seq x y z
N MET A 1 30.12 -35.50 20.11
CA MET A 1 28.95 -34.62 19.84
C MET A 1 28.49 -34.94 18.42
N SER A 2 27.25 -35.42 18.26
CA SER A 2 26.76 -35.90 16.97
C SER A 2 26.45 -34.72 16.03
N ASN A 3 26.56 -34.92 14.71
CA ASN A 3 26.12 -33.91 13.72
C ASN A 3 24.64 -33.52 13.91
N ASN A 4 23.82 -34.43 14.44
CA ASN A 4 22.42 -34.15 14.77
C ASN A 4 22.28 -33.19 15.96
N ASP A 5 23.13 -33.31 17.00
CA ASP A 5 23.11 -32.41 18.16
C ASP A 5 23.54 -30.99 17.77
N LEU A 6 24.50 -30.86 16.85
CA LEU A 6 24.96 -29.58 16.31
C LEU A 6 23.88 -28.90 15.45
N LEU A 7 23.15 -29.67 14.64
CA LEU A 7 22.03 -29.17 13.83
C LEU A 7 20.86 -28.69 14.71
N GLU A 8 20.49 -29.46 15.73
CA GLU A 8 19.37 -29.15 16.61
C GLU A 8 19.66 -27.93 17.50
N THR A 9 20.88 -27.83 18.03
CA THR A 9 21.32 -26.65 18.79
C THR A 9 21.42 -25.39 17.93
N SER A 10 21.87 -25.52 16.67
CA SER A 10 21.90 -24.42 15.70
C SER A 10 20.50 -23.93 15.32
N GLN A 11 19.57 -24.84 15.04
CA GLN A 11 18.16 -24.50 14.76
C GLN A 11 17.49 -23.83 15.96
N LYS A 12 17.77 -24.30 17.18
CA LYS A 12 17.22 -23.71 18.40
C LYS A 12 17.74 -22.28 18.62
N LYS A 13 19.05 -22.05 18.45
CA LYS A 13 19.65 -20.69 18.51
C LYS A 13 19.09 -19.77 17.43
N SER A 14 18.96 -20.25 16.20
CA SER A 14 18.39 -19.47 15.08
C SER A 14 16.93 -19.06 15.36
N ASN A 15 16.09 -20.01 15.77
CA ASN A 15 14.70 -19.73 16.12
C ASN A 15 14.59 -18.73 17.27
N ASP A 16 15.44 -18.85 18.30
CA ASP A 16 15.43 -17.92 19.42
C ASP A 16 15.78 -16.49 19.00
N ILE A 17 16.80 -16.30 18.15
CA ILE A 17 17.17 -14.98 17.62
C ILE A 17 16.03 -14.41 16.77
N VAL A 18 15.44 -15.21 15.87
CA VAL A 18 14.37 -14.76 14.98
C VAL A 18 13.16 -14.31 15.80
N PHE A 19 12.66 -15.12 16.72
CA PHE A 19 11.40 -14.83 17.43
C PHE A 19 11.57 -13.86 18.61
N LYS A 20 12.74 -13.79 19.26
CA LYS A 20 12.96 -12.87 20.40
C LYS A 20 13.49 -11.51 19.98
N ILE A 21 14.21 -11.41 18.86
CA ILE A 21 14.88 -10.17 18.45
C ILE A 21 14.29 -9.66 17.13
N ILE A 22 14.36 -10.45 16.06
CA ILE A 22 14.02 -9.97 14.71
C ILE A 22 12.52 -9.67 14.58
N VAL A 23 11.66 -10.60 14.99
CA VAL A 23 10.20 -10.45 14.86
C VAL A 23 9.67 -9.26 15.67
N PRO A 24 10.05 -9.06 16.96
CA PRO A 24 9.61 -7.88 17.70
C PRO A 24 10.11 -6.56 17.09
N LEU A 25 11.36 -6.53 16.60
CA LEU A 25 11.96 -5.33 16.03
C LEU A 25 11.32 -4.95 14.69
N LEU A 26 11.04 -5.93 13.83
CA LEU A 26 10.23 -5.74 12.63
C LEU A 26 8.81 -5.33 12.97
N GLY A 27 8.18 -5.98 13.95
CA GLY A 27 6.83 -5.64 14.41
C GLY A 27 6.73 -4.18 14.86
N LEU A 28 7.69 -3.72 15.67
CA LEU A 28 7.75 -2.33 16.14
C LEU A 28 7.93 -1.35 14.98
N LEU A 29 8.83 -1.66 14.03
CA LEU A 29 9.02 -0.83 12.83
C LEU A 29 7.75 -0.75 11.99
N PHE A 30 7.02 -1.86 11.83
CA PHE A 30 5.74 -1.89 11.13
C PHE A 30 4.65 -1.08 11.86
N VAL A 31 4.62 -1.09 13.19
CA VAL A 31 3.64 -0.30 13.96
C VAL A 31 3.96 1.19 13.88
N VAL A 32 5.23 1.60 13.92
CA VAL A 32 5.62 3.02 13.85
C VAL A 32 5.30 3.65 12.49
N ILE A 33 5.37 2.89 11.40
CA ILE A 33 5.15 3.40 10.04
C ILE A 33 3.66 3.47 9.67
N ASN A 34 2.79 2.73 10.36
CA ASN A 34 1.37 2.61 10.02
C ASN A 34 0.48 3.24 11.11
N PRO A 35 -0.77 3.59 10.80
CA PRO A 35 -1.70 4.06 11.82
C PRO A 35 -1.86 3.02 12.93
N LEU A 36 -1.62 3.44 14.18
CA LEU A 36 -1.69 2.56 15.36
C LEU A 36 -3.07 1.90 15.52
N SER A 37 -4.12 2.60 15.07
CA SER A 37 -5.50 2.13 15.00
C SER A 37 -5.63 0.79 14.24
N LEU A 38 -4.92 0.62 13.13
CA LEU A 38 -4.95 -0.61 12.32
C LEU A 38 -4.34 -1.79 13.08
N PHE A 39 -3.25 -1.56 13.80
CA PHE A 39 -2.63 -2.60 14.62
C PHE A 39 -3.56 -3.02 15.76
N ALA A 40 -4.18 -2.06 16.46
CA ALA A 40 -5.13 -2.33 17.54
C ALA A 40 -6.33 -3.15 17.03
N ILE A 41 -6.94 -2.76 15.91
CA ILE A 41 -8.04 -3.50 15.28
C ILE A 41 -7.60 -4.93 14.91
N SER A 42 -6.39 -5.07 14.35
CA SER A 42 -5.86 -6.38 13.95
C SER A 42 -5.57 -7.29 15.14
N ALA A 43 -5.07 -6.73 16.24
CA ALA A 43 -4.83 -7.47 17.48
C ALA A 43 -6.16 -7.97 18.08
N LEU A 44 -7.18 -7.10 18.17
CA LEU A 44 -8.50 -7.47 18.67
C LEU A 44 -9.16 -8.55 17.80
N LEU A 45 -9.16 -8.35 16.48
CA LEU A 45 -9.71 -9.32 15.54
C LEU A 45 -8.92 -10.64 15.56
N GLY A 46 -7.60 -10.57 15.65
CA GLY A 46 -6.72 -11.72 15.74
C GLY A 46 -6.96 -12.55 16.99
N ILE A 47 -7.10 -11.92 18.15
CA ILE A 47 -7.45 -12.60 19.40
C ILE A 47 -8.82 -13.29 19.25
N LEU A 48 -9.83 -12.57 18.76
CA LEU A 48 -11.18 -13.07 18.62
C LEU A 48 -11.24 -14.28 17.66
N LEU A 49 -10.69 -14.14 16.46
CA LEU A 49 -10.67 -15.22 15.46
C LEU A 49 -9.84 -16.42 15.95
N TYR A 50 -8.71 -16.17 16.62
CA TYR A 50 -7.86 -17.26 17.11
C TYR A 50 -8.55 -18.09 18.19
N ILE A 51 -9.22 -17.44 19.15
CA ILE A 51 -10.00 -18.13 20.19
C ILE A 51 -11.13 -18.95 19.55
N ILE A 52 -11.86 -18.36 18.59
CA ILE A 52 -13.00 -19.02 17.93
C ILE A 52 -12.55 -20.26 17.12
N VAL A 53 -11.48 -20.13 16.32
CA VAL A 53 -11.04 -21.18 15.38
C VAL A 53 -10.21 -22.25 16.08
N PHE A 54 -9.22 -21.85 16.87
CA PHE A 54 -8.25 -22.79 17.45
C PHE A 54 -8.59 -23.21 18.87
N ARG A 55 -9.44 -22.46 19.59
CA ARG A 55 -9.83 -22.73 21.00
C ARG A 55 -8.64 -23.01 21.92
N LYS A 56 -7.49 -22.40 21.61
CA LYS A 56 -6.21 -22.61 22.30
C LYS A 56 -5.73 -21.32 22.96
N THR A 57 -4.77 -21.46 23.86
CA THR A 57 -4.07 -20.33 24.50
C THR A 57 -3.45 -19.40 23.45
N ILE A 58 -3.68 -18.11 23.65
CA ILE A 58 -3.02 -17.01 22.93
C ILE A 58 -1.51 -17.08 23.24
N PHE A 59 -0.65 -16.47 22.42
CA PHE A 59 0.82 -16.50 22.54
C PHE A 59 1.56 -17.74 22.04
N SER A 60 0.94 -18.53 21.16
CA SER A 60 1.68 -19.54 20.39
C SER A 60 2.34 -18.92 19.14
N LYS A 61 3.34 -19.61 18.56
CA LYS A 61 3.88 -19.24 17.23
C LYS A 61 2.77 -19.12 16.18
N LEU A 62 1.78 -20.01 16.25
CA LEU A 62 0.62 -20.01 15.35
C LEU A 62 -0.23 -18.75 15.51
N PHE A 63 -0.41 -18.25 16.74
CA PHE A 63 -1.09 -16.98 16.97
C PHE A 63 -0.35 -15.83 16.28
N LEU A 64 0.97 -15.75 16.42
CA LEU A 64 1.77 -14.70 15.76
C LEU A 64 1.64 -14.75 14.23
N PHE A 65 1.68 -15.94 13.62
CA PHE A 65 1.44 -16.10 12.19
C PHE A 65 0.02 -15.67 11.78
N SER A 66 -0.99 -16.05 12.56
CA SER A 66 -2.37 -15.65 12.29
C SER A 66 -2.58 -14.13 12.41
N LEU A 67 -1.98 -13.50 13.41
CA LEU A 67 -2.03 -12.05 13.61
C LEU A 67 -1.34 -11.32 12.46
N ALA A 68 -0.16 -11.80 12.04
CA ALA A 68 0.55 -11.23 10.89
C ALA A 68 -0.27 -11.34 9.59
N ALA A 69 -0.94 -12.47 9.37
CA ALA A 69 -1.82 -12.67 8.21
C ALA A 69 -3.00 -11.69 8.22
N ILE A 70 -3.71 -11.59 9.35
CA ILE A 70 -4.85 -10.67 9.53
C ILE A 70 -4.41 -9.22 9.35
N TYR A 71 -3.30 -8.83 9.96
CA TYR A 71 -2.75 -7.48 9.83
C TYR A 71 -2.40 -7.15 8.39
N THR A 72 -1.79 -8.09 7.65
CA THR A 72 -1.47 -7.92 6.24
C THR A 72 -2.73 -7.71 5.39
N VAL A 73 -3.80 -8.47 5.66
CA VAL A 73 -5.09 -8.30 4.97
C VAL A 73 -5.71 -6.94 5.28
N ILE A 74 -5.70 -6.52 6.54
CA ILE A 74 -6.22 -5.20 6.95
C ILE A 74 -5.41 -4.08 6.28
N LEU A 75 -4.08 -4.17 6.28
CA LEU A 75 -3.22 -3.20 5.58
C LEU A 75 -3.50 -3.18 4.08
N PHE A 76 -3.74 -4.34 3.46
CA PHE A 76 -4.10 -4.39 2.05
C PHE A 76 -5.42 -3.66 1.80
N ILE A 77 -6.48 -3.98 2.56
CA ILE A 77 -7.80 -3.34 2.48
C ILE A 77 -7.67 -1.82 2.70
N TYR A 78 -6.93 -1.41 3.73
CA TYR A 78 -6.66 -0.01 4.03
C TYR A 78 -5.96 0.70 2.87
N SER A 79 -4.96 0.05 2.26
CA SER A 79 -4.19 0.63 1.15
C SER A 79 -5.02 0.81 -0.13
N VAL A 80 -6.03 -0.03 -0.35
CA VAL A 80 -6.90 0.04 -1.54
C VAL A 80 -8.16 0.87 -1.29
N SER A 81 -8.49 1.26 -0.05
CA SER A 81 -9.74 1.94 0.27
C SER A 81 -9.51 3.37 0.78
N PRO A 82 -9.54 4.38 -0.10
CA PRO A 82 -9.49 5.78 0.30
C PRO A 82 -10.57 6.15 1.31
N LYS A 83 -11.75 5.54 1.21
CA LYS A 83 -12.84 5.75 2.18
C LYS A 83 -12.48 5.30 3.59
N ILE A 84 -11.82 4.14 3.74
CA ILE A 84 -11.35 3.68 5.05
C ILE A 84 -10.26 4.61 5.59
N GLN A 85 -9.34 5.08 4.74
CA GLN A 85 -8.32 6.06 5.12
C GLN A 85 -8.94 7.36 5.65
N TYR A 86 -10.00 7.84 5.00
CA TYR A 86 -10.76 9.00 5.46
C TYR A 86 -11.43 8.77 6.82
N MET A 87 -12.15 7.66 6.97
CA MET A 87 -12.84 7.33 8.23
C MET A 87 -11.86 7.15 9.39
N GLU A 88 -10.74 6.47 9.15
CA GLU A 88 -9.66 6.29 10.12
C GLU A 88 -9.09 7.65 10.55
N PHE A 89 -8.86 8.56 9.59
CA PHE A 89 -8.33 9.87 9.89
C PHE A 89 -9.28 10.72 10.74
N ILE A 90 -10.58 10.78 10.40
CA ILE A 90 -11.57 11.51 11.23
C ILE A 90 -11.68 10.90 12.63
N THR A 91 -11.64 9.57 12.72
CA THR A 91 -11.73 8.88 14.02
C THR A 91 -10.53 9.19 14.91
N THR A 92 -9.33 9.29 14.33
CA THR A 92 -8.10 9.62 15.08
C THR A 92 -7.90 11.12 15.29
N HIS A 93 -8.56 11.96 14.49
CA HIS A 93 -8.45 13.42 14.55
C HIS A 93 -9.83 14.08 14.69
N PRO A 94 -10.56 13.82 15.80
CA PRO A 94 -11.95 14.25 15.96
C PRO A 94 -12.14 15.78 16.01
N HIS A 95 -11.08 16.55 16.25
CA HIS A 95 -11.10 18.01 16.23
C HIS A 95 -11.06 18.59 14.81
N TRP A 96 -10.68 17.80 13.80
CA TRP A 96 -10.63 18.30 12.43
C TRP A 96 -12.03 18.48 11.86
N VAL A 97 -12.23 19.59 11.15
CA VAL A 97 -13.53 19.97 10.60
C VAL A 97 -13.55 19.82 9.09
N GLU A 98 -14.67 19.35 8.54
CA GLU A 98 -14.92 19.35 7.11
C GLU A 98 -15.19 20.78 6.61
N VAL A 99 -14.52 21.15 5.52
CA VAL A 99 -14.69 22.47 4.89
C VAL A 99 -14.99 22.34 3.40
N ASP A 100 -15.80 23.28 2.90
CA ASP A 100 -16.15 23.31 1.49
C ASP A 100 -15.00 23.85 0.63
N GLY A 101 -14.69 23.12 -0.45
CA GLY A 101 -13.72 23.52 -1.47
C GLY A 101 -14.40 24.18 -2.65
N ASN A 102 -13.86 25.31 -3.11
CA ASN A 102 -14.48 26.12 -4.17
C ASN A 102 -13.72 26.10 -5.49
N SER A 103 -12.39 26.03 -5.46
CA SER A 103 -11.55 26.10 -6.66
C SER A 103 -10.47 25.03 -6.60
N PHE A 104 -10.29 24.31 -7.70
CA PHE A 104 -9.30 23.23 -7.82
C PHE A 104 -8.48 23.43 -9.09
N ARG A 105 -7.16 23.35 -8.94
CA ARG A 105 -6.20 23.31 -10.04
C ARG A 105 -5.43 22.00 -9.99
N VAL A 106 -5.62 21.18 -11.01
CA VAL A 106 -4.96 19.88 -11.15
C VAL A 106 -3.75 20.01 -12.06
N ASN A 107 -2.58 19.66 -11.55
CA ASN A 107 -1.36 19.51 -12.33
C ASN A 107 -0.96 18.03 -12.37
N VAL A 108 -0.64 17.50 -13.55
CA VAL A 108 -0.26 16.10 -13.71
C VAL A 108 1.08 15.99 -14.40
N ASN A 109 2.03 15.35 -13.73
CA ASN A 109 3.40 15.19 -14.21
C ASN A 109 3.81 13.72 -14.24
N TRP A 110 4.67 13.37 -15.19
CA TRP A 110 5.26 12.04 -15.27
C TRP A 110 6.52 11.96 -14.40
N GLN A 111 6.55 11.01 -13.46
CA GLN A 111 7.75 10.68 -12.69
C GLN A 111 8.41 9.45 -13.34
N GLY A 112 9.61 9.65 -13.92
CA GLY A 112 10.27 8.67 -14.80
C GLY A 112 11.39 7.83 -14.19
N SER A 113 11.64 7.92 -12.88
CA SER A 113 12.73 7.21 -12.21
C SER A 113 12.35 5.77 -11.83
N LYS A 114 12.72 5.30 -10.63
CA LYS A 114 12.50 3.93 -10.13
C LYS A 114 11.03 3.50 -10.19
N ASN A 115 10.11 4.46 -10.06
CA ASN A 115 8.66 4.22 -10.12
C ASN A 115 8.07 5.03 -11.28
N ARG A 116 7.98 4.41 -12.46
CA ARG A 116 7.37 5.03 -13.66
C ARG A 116 5.87 5.22 -13.46
N ARG A 117 5.44 6.45 -13.26
CA ARG A 117 4.03 6.76 -12.99
C ARG A 117 3.68 8.20 -13.34
N SER A 118 2.42 8.42 -13.70
CA SER A 118 1.82 9.76 -13.70
C SER A 118 1.37 10.10 -12.29
N VAL A 119 1.54 11.34 -11.88
CA VAL A 119 1.19 11.82 -10.56
C VAL A 119 0.41 13.13 -10.65
N ALA A 120 -0.68 13.23 -9.91
CA ALA A 120 -1.50 14.42 -9.80
C ALA A 120 -1.19 15.19 -8.50
N ASP A 121 -0.84 16.45 -8.67
CA ASP A 121 -0.77 17.45 -7.60
C ASP A 121 -2.01 18.34 -7.71
N ILE A 122 -2.66 18.62 -6.59
CA ILE A 122 -3.91 19.38 -6.55
C ILE A 122 -3.72 20.59 -5.66
N THR A 123 -3.89 21.77 -6.25
CA THR A 123 -4.02 23.02 -5.49
C THR A 123 -5.48 23.33 -5.34
N TYR A 124 -5.93 23.62 -4.13
CA TYR A 124 -7.34 23.86 -3.83
C TYR A 124 -7.53 25.09 -2.95
N GLN A 125 -8.71 25.68 -3.07
CA GLN A 125 -9.17 26.75 -2.19
C GLN A 125 -10.36 26.28 -1.38
N TYR A 126 -10.35 26.59 -0.08
CA TYR A 126 -11.46 26.32 0.81
C TYR A 126 -11.80 27.57 1.62
N ARG A 127 -13.01 27.60 2.18
CA ARG A 127 -13.54 28.77 2.91
C ARG A 127 -13.63 28.48 4.41
N ILE A 128 -13.08 29.39 5.22
CA ILE A 128 -13.23 29.41 6.68
C ILE A 128 -13.49 30.83 7.12
N ASN A 129 -14.48 31.03 8.00
CA ASN A 129 -14.80 32.34 8.58
C ASN A 129 -14.85 33.46 7.52
N HIS A 130 -15.50 33.17 6.39
CA HIS A 130 -15.63 34.05 5.23
C HIS A 130 -14.34 34.36 4.44
N LYS A 131 -13.19 33.82 4.83
CA LYS A 131 -11.90 33.96 4.13
C LYS A 131 -11.61 32.75 3.25
N PHE A 132 -10.96 32.98 2.11
CA PHE A 132 -10.45 31.93 1.23
C PHE A 132 -9.01 31.62 1.55
N ILE A 133 -8.69 30.34 1.73
CA ILE A 133 -7.34 29.86 2.00
C ILE A 133 -6.92 28.92 0.88
N ASN A 134 -5.69 29.10 0.40
CA ASN A 134 -5.07 28.26 -0.63
C ASN A 134 -4.26 27.16 0.04
N ALA A 135 -4.43 25.92 -0.40
CA ALA A 135 -3.59 24.80 -0.02
C ALA A 135 -3.18 23.99 -1.25
N SER A 136 -2.09 23.24 -1.13
CA SER A 136 -1.57 22.39 -2.21
C SER A 136 -1.16 21.05 -1.65
N GLU A 137 -1.71 19.99 -2.23
CA GLU A 137 -1.35 18.62 -1.86
C GLU A 137 -0.65 17.94 -3.04
N LYS A 138 0.51 17.36 -2.73
CA LYS A 138 1.40 16.72 -3.71
C LYS A 138 1.17 15.22 -3.72
N ASN A 139 1.29 14.62 -4.89
CA ASN A 139 1.14 13.18 -5.10
C ASN A 139 -0.21 12.59 -4.65
N VAL A 140 -1.30 13.36 -4.78
CA VAL A 140 -2.65 13.00 -4.33
C VAL A 140 -3.12 11.71 -5.00
N LEU A 141 -2.99 11.64 -6.33
CA LEU A 141 -3.36 10.46 -7.11
C LEU A 141 -2.22 10.05 -8.04
N LYS A 142 -2.12 8.75 -8.25
CA LYS A 142 -1.06 8.13 -9.05
C LYS A 142 -1.67 7.18 -10.06
N ASN A 143 -1.07 7.13 -11.24
CA ASN A 143 -1.34 6.13 -12.26
C ASN A 143 -0.03 5.43 -12.59
N ASN A 144 0.17 4.23 -12.05
CA ASN A 144 1.38 3.45 -12.26
C ASN A 144 1.41 2.91 -13.70
N ALA A 145 2.56 3.05 -14.35
CA ALA A 145 2.81 2.40 -15.62
C ALA A 145 3.43 1.04 -15.38
N TYR A 146 2.75 -0.02 -15.81
CA TYR A 146 3.20 -1.39 -15.62
C TYR A 146 4.02 -1.94 -16.78
N SER A 147 4.25 -1.15 -17.84
CA SER A 147 5.04 -1.54 -19.00
C SER A 147 6.44 -2.04 -18.61
N ILE A 148 6.85 -3.13 -19.24
CA ILE A 148 8.18 -3.73 -19.09
C ILE A 148 9.22 -2.91 -19.86
N PHE A 149 8.80 -2.24 -20.95
CA PHE A 149 9.65 -1.45 -21.83
C PHE A 149 9.63 0.05 -21.50
N TRP A 150 10.54 0.81 -22.12
CA TRP A 150 10.57 2.27 -22.02
C TRP A 150 9.26 2.90 -22.49
N ASN A 151 8.70 3.82 -21.71
CA ASN A 151 7.48 4.53 -22.12
C ASN A 151 7.81 5.63 -23.13
N SER A 152 7.13 5.61 -24.27
CA SER A 152 7.21 6.66 -25.29
C SER A 152 6.68 8.00 -24.75
N LYS A 153 7.06 9.12 -25.38
CA LYS A 153 6.52 10.45 -25.01
C LYS A 153 4.99 10.49 -25.15
N LYS A 154 4.44 9.79 -26.14
CA LYS A 154 3.01 9.63 -26.38
C LYS A 154 2.33 8.92 -25.20
N GLU A 155 2.82 7.74 -24.78
CA GLU A 155 2.27 7.00 -23.65
C GLU A 155 2.31 7.80 -22.34
N LYS A 156 3.40 8.53 -22.09
CA LYS A 156 3.52 9.40 -20.91
C LYS A 156 2.44 10.48 -20.91
N ASN A 157 2.24 11.13 -22.05
CA ASN A 157 1.23 12.17 -22.21
C ASN A 157 -0.19 11.60 -22.09
N GLU A 158 -0.48 10.45 -22.71
CA GLU A 158 -1.77 9.77 -22.59
C GLU A 158 -2.08 9.37 -21.14
N SER A 159 -1.09 8.84 -20.41
CA SER A 159 -1.23 8.52 -19.00
C SER A 159 -1.49 9.77 -18.15
N ASN A 160 -0.78 10.88 -18.41
CA ASN A 160 -1.01 12.15 -17.72
C ASN A 160 -2.42 12.69 -18.00
N GLN A 161 -2.85 12.69 -19.26
CA GLN A 161 -4.18 13.15 -19.64
C GLN A 161 -5.29 12.27 -19.03
N LYS A 162 -5.12 10.94 -19.04
CA LYS A 162 -6.07 10.01 -18.44
C LYS A 162 -6.21 10.23 -16.93
N LEU A 163 -5.09 10.44 -16.24
CA LEU A 163 -5.10 10.75 -14.81
C LEU A 163 -5.75 12.11 -14.55
N LYS A 164 -5.41 13.15 -15.34
CA LYS A 164 -6.01 14.49 -15.21
C LYS A 164 -7.54 14.44 -15.35
N LYS A 165 -8.04 13.82 -16.44
CA LYS A 165 -9.48 13.65 -16.66
C LYS A 165 -10.17 12.89 -15.52
N ARG A 166 -9.51 11.88 -14.95
CA ARG A 166 -10.05 11.13 -13.81
C ARG A 166 -10.17 12.01 -12.57
N VAL A 167 -9.12 12.77 -12.23
CA VAL A 167 -9.12 13.69 -11.09
C VAL A 167 -10.19 14.77 -11.26
N GLU A 168 -10.26 15.38 -12.45
CA GLU A 168 -11.28 16.38 -12.78
C GLU A 168 -12.70 15.80 -12.66
N SER A 169 -12.92 14.55 -13.08
CA SER A 169 -14.20 13.87 -12.90
C SER A 169 -14.57 13.68 -11.43
N TYR A 170 -13.60 13.33 -10.56
CA TYR A 170 -13.85 13.23 -9.12
C TYR A 170 -14.21 14.57 -8.50
N ILE A 171 -13.53 15.65 -8.90
CA ILE A 171 -13.83 17.01 -8.44
C ILE A 171 -15.23 17.43 -8.89
N GLN A 172 -15.57 17.23 -10.17
CA GLN A 172 -16.89 17.56 -10.74
C GLN A 172 -18.03 16.81 -10.02
N LYS A 173 -17.80 15.54 -9.67
CA LYS A 173 -18.76 14.72 -8.91
C LYS A 173 -18.78 15.01 -7.41
N LYS A 174 -18.00 15.99 -6.93
CA LYS A 174 -17.80 16.27 -5.50
C LYS A 174 -17.39 15.02 -4.69
N ASN A 175 -16.65 14.10 -5.33
CA ASN A 175 -16.16 12.88 -4.70
C ASN A 175 -14.83 13.16 -3.97
N PHE A 176 -14.86 14.08 -3.03
CA PHE A 176 -13.73 14.47 -2.21
C PHE A 176 -14.20 15.07 -0.88
N LYS A 177 -13.31 15.10 0.10
CA LYS A 177 -13.49 15.85 1.35
C LYS A 177 -12.22 16.60 1.69
N ILE A 178 -12.38 17.82 2.21
CA ILE A 178 -11.26 18.61 2.72
C ILE A 178 -11.47 18.69 4.23
N LEU A 179 -10.46 18.27 4.98
CA LEU A 179 -10.42 18.41 6.43
C LEU A 179 -9.42 19.50 6.80
N LYS A 180 -9.79 20.30 7.79
CA LYS A 180 -8.96 21.36 8.35
C LYS A 180 -8.75 21.12 9.84
N ASN A 181 -7.50 21.25 10.30
CA ASN A 181 -7.23 21.43 11.71
C ASN A 181 -7.64 22.84 12.17
N PRO A 182 -8.60 23.02 13.08
CA PRO A 182 -8.99 24.35 13.56
C PRO A 182 -7.86 25.09 14.29
N ASP A 183 -6.89 24.35 14.85
CA ASP A 183 -5.83 24.90 15.71
C ASP A 183 -4.54 25.26 14.94
N SER A 184 -4.44 24.89 13.66
CA SER A 184 -3.26 25.16 12.83
C SER A 184 -3.64 25.68 11.45
N GLU A 185 -2.70 25.86 10.51
CA GLU A 185 -2.99 26.13 9.09
C GLU A 185 -3.08 24.86 8.24
N GLU A 186 -2.93 23.68 8.85
CA GLU A 186 -2.91 22.40 8.15
C GLU A 186 -4.28 22.02 7.58
N SER A 187 -4.28 21.57 6.33
CA SER A 187 -5.46 21.01 5.66
C SER A 187 -5.09 19.74 4.91
N ARG A 188 -6.07 18.86 4.72
CA ARG A 188 -5.88 17.58 4.04
C ARG A 188 -7.04 17.30 3.09
N LEU A 189 -6.71 16.96 1.84
CA LEU A 189 -7.66 16.61 0.78
C LEU A 189 -7.71 15.09 0.61
N PHE A 190 -8.88 14.53 0.84
CA PHE A 190 -9.17 13.13 0.57
C PHE A 190 -9.91 13.02 -0.76
N ILE A 191 -9.26 12.44 -1.77
CA ILE A 191 -9.84 12.26 -3.10
C ILE A 191 -9.22 11.03 -3.81
N PRO A 192 -10.03 10.17 -4.44
CA PRO A 192 -11.49 10.06 -4.33
C PRO A 192 -11.90 9.45 -2.98
N LEU A 193 -13.20 9.45 -2.68
CA LEU A 193 -13.79 8.68 -1.57
C LEU A 193 -14.47 7.39 -2.03
N ASP A 194 -13.96 6.84 -3.14
CA ASP A 194 -14.38 5.53 -3.64
C ASP A 194 -14.05 4.43 -2.62
N ASN A 195 -14.87 3.37 -2.59
CA ASN A 195 -14.63 2.24 -1.70
C ASN A 195 -13.31 1.50 -2.03
N VAL A 196 -12.94 1.44 -3.31
CA VAL A 196 -11.76 0.70 -3.79
C VAL A 196 -11.07 1.48 -4.91
N LEU A 197 -9.75 1.67 -4.77
CA LEU A 197 -8.88 2.35 -5.72
C LEU A 197 -7.54 1.62 -5.83
N PHE A 198 -7.48 0.65 -6.73
CA PHE A 198 -6.28 -0.16 -6.95
C PHE A 198 -5.08 0.64 -7.50
N SER A 199 -5.31 1.75 -8.21
CA SER A 199 -4.22 2.52 -8.83
C SER A 199 -3.34 3.26 -7.83
N ASN A 200 -3.83 3.52 -6.61
CA ASN A 200 -3.08 4.21 -5.56
C ASN A 200 -2.53 3.28 -4.46
N SER A 201 -2.85 1.98 -4.52
CA SER A 201 -2.50 1.02 -3.47
C SER A 201 -1.03 0.62 -3.53
N PHE A 202 -0.37 0.64 -2.36
CA PHE A 202 0.95 0.03 -2.16
C PHE A 202 0.89 -1.49 -2.32
N GLY A 203 -0.15 -2.14 -1.80
CA GLY A 203 -0.31 -3.61 -1.88
C GLY A 203 -0.33 -4.11 -3.32
N ILE A 204 -1.02 -3.42 -4.22
CA ILE A 204 -1.02 -3.76 -5.65
C ILE A 204 0.35 -3.52 -6.29
N GLN A 205 1.03 -2.42 -5.94
CA GLN A 205 2.39 -2.17 -6.43
C GLN A 205 3.35 -3.28 -5.99
N PHE A 206 3.25 -3.71 -4.74
CA PHE A 206 4.05 -4.78 -4.18
C PHE A 206 3.77 -6.12 -4.88
N LEU A 207 2.51 -6.49 -5.05
CA LEU A 207 2.10 -7.71 -5.76
C LEU A 207 2.63 -7.71 -7.20
N VAL A 208 2.43 -6.62 -7.95
CA VAL A 208 2.93 -6.51 -9.33
C VAL A 208 4.46 -6.61 -9.38
N THR A 209 5.15 -6.05 -8.38
CA THR A 209 6.62 -6.10 -8.30
C THR A 209 7.10 -7.54 -8.05
N ILE A 210 6.49 -8.25 -7.10
CA ILE A 210 6.78 -9.67 -6.86
C ILE A 210 6.51 -10.50 -8.10
N SER A 211 5.34 -10.32 -8.74
CA SER A 211 5.01 -11.06 -9.97
C SER A 211 6.05 -10.84 -11.06
N LYS A 212 6.58 -9.62 -11.22
CA LYS A 212 7.66 -9.33 -12.17
C LYS A 212 8.97 -10.05 -11.83
N ILE A 213 9.35 -10.08 -10.55
CA ILE A 213 10.56 -10.78 -10.10
C ILE A 213 10.41 -12.30 -10.30
N MET A 214 9.23 -12.85 -10.00
CA MET A 214 8.94 -14.29 -10.14
C MET A 214 8.87 -14.76 -11.60
N LEU A 215 8.59 -13.87 -12.55
CA LEU A 215 8.63 -14.22 -13.98
C LEU A 215 10.04 -14.54 -14.47
N ILE A 216 11.09 -13.96 -13.88
CA ILE A 216 12.49 -14.19 -14.30
C ILE A 216 12.88 -15.67 -14.16
N PRO A 217 12.79 -16.31 -12.98
CA PRO A 217 13.11 -17.73 -12.86
C PRO A 217 12.17 -18.61 -13.69
N PHE A 218 10.90 -18.22 -13.85
CA PHE A 218 9.94 -18.95 -14.69
C PHE A 218 10.38 -18.96 -16.17
N PHE A 219 10.80 -17.83 -16.73
CA PHE A 219 11.35 -17.77 -18.09
C PHE A 219 12.69 -18.50 -18.21
N CYS A 220 13.57 -18.43 -17.21
CA CYS A 220 14.80 -19.22 -17.19
C CYS A 220 14.50 -20.73 -17.22
N PHE A 221 13.52 -21.20 -16.43
CA PHE A 221 13.09 -22.59 -16.45
C PHE A 221 12.50 -23.00 -17.80
N LEU A 222 11.66 -22.17 -18.41
CA LEU A 222 11.12 -22.42 -19.75
C LEU A 222 12.22 -22.51 -20.82
N ILE A 223 13.19 -21.59 -20.80
CA ILE A 223 14.32 -21.61 -21.74
C ILE A 223 15.14 -22.90 -21.56
N LEU A 224 15.47 -23.27 -20.32
CA LEU A 224 16.20 -24.52 -20.03
C LEU A 224 15.41 -25.75 -20.48
N PHE A 225 14.09 -25.76 -20.28
CA PHE A 225 13.22 -26.85 -20.70
C PHE A 225 13.20 -27.01 -22.24
N PHE A 226 12.98 -25.91 -22.98
CA PHE A 226 12.99 -25.94 -24.45
C PHE A 226 14.37 -26.16 -25.06
N TRP A 227 15.44 -25.68 -24.41
CA TRP A 227 16.81 -25.90 -24.88
C TRP A 227 17.23 -27.37 -24.75
N LYS A 228 16.80 -28.04 -23.67
CA LYS A 228 16.96 -29.48 -23.48
C LYS A 228 16.23 -30.29 -24.56
N ASP A 229 14.99 -29.93 -24.90
CA ASP A 229 14.21 -30.64 -25.92
C ASP A 229 14.79 -30.47 -27.34
N ASN A 230 15.32 -29.30 -27.68
CA ASN A 230 15.97 -29.06 -28.97
C ASN A 230 17.30 -29.85 -29.11
N HIS A 231 18.05 -30.04 -28.03
CA HIS A 231 19.26 -30.89 -28.05
C HIS A 231 18.94 -32.37 -28.24
N ILE A 232 17.81 -32.86 -27.71
CA ILE A 232 17.37 -34.26 -27.88
C ILE A 232 16.87 -34.54 -29.31
N LYS A 233 16.30 -33.54 -29.99
CA LYS A 233 15.87 -33.67 -31.39
C LYS A 233 17.02 -33.64 -32.40
N ASN A 234 18.11 -32.92 -32.11
CA ASN A 234 19.27 -32.81 -33.00
C ASN A 234 20.33 -33.93 -32.79
N SER A 235 20.12 -34.85 -31.85
CA SER A 235 21.02 -35.99 -31.58
C SER A 235 20.47 -37.34 -32.04
N LYS A 236 19.43 -37.35 -32.86
CA LYS A 236 18.89 -38.51 -33.57
C LYS A 236 19.02 -38.30 -35.07
#